data_AF-A0A1Z1W149-F1
#
_entry.id   AF-A0A1Z1W149-F1
#
_cell.length_a   1.000
_cell.length_b   1.000
_cell.length_c   1.000
_cell.angle_alpha   90.00
_cell.angle_beta   90.00
_cell.angle_gamma   90.00
#
_symmetry.space_group_name_H-M   'P 1'
#
loop_
_entity.id
_entity.type
_entity.pdbx_description
1 polymer ?
#
loop_
_entity_poly.entity_id
_entity_poly.type
_entity_poly.pdbx_seq_one_letter_code
_entity_poly.pdbx_strand_id
1 'polypeptide(L)'
;GIIRITPMLNPATTELCYPFIILATWGIIMTSSICLRQADLKSLIAYSSVSHMGLVIAATLIQTHWSLTGAMTLMIAHGLTSSVLFCLANSNYERTHSRTMLLARGLQLILPLMTTWWLLANLMNMALPPTINLIGELLIISASFNWSNLTIILTGTGTLLTATYSLHMFLTTQRNKLPTNIISTSPTQTREHLLMTLHIIPMLLLLMKPGLIMGPFTCHHSLMKH
;
A
#
# COMPACT_ATOMS: atom_id res chain seq x y z
N GLY A 1 10.68 9.86 11.38
CA GLY A 1 10.80 10.10 12.84
C GLY A 1 11.57 8.97 13.49
N ILE A 2 10.92 7.81 13.64
CA ILE A 2 11.47 6.61 14.30
C ILE A 2 12.90 6.30 13.84
N ILE A 3 13.13 6.13 12.53
CA ILE A 3 14.46 5.82 11.95
C ILE A 3 15.60 6.76 12.42
N ARG A 4 15.30 8.04 12.68
CA ARG A 4 16.33 9.02 13.10
C ARG A 4 16.59 8.98 14.62
N ILE A 5 15.57 8.66 15.42
CA ILE A 5 15.64 8.71 16.89
C ILE A 5 16.10 7.37 17.47
N THR A 6 15.71 6.25 16.85
CA THR A 6 16.02 4.91 17.36
C THR A 6 17.51 4.64 17.61
N PRO A 7 18.48 5.13 16.80
CA PRO A 7 19.90 4.92 17.10
C PRO A 7 20.34 5.61 18.41
N MET A 8 19.69 6.70 18.80
CA MET A 8 20.00 7.44 20.03
C MET A 8 19.44 6.77 21.29
N LEU A 9 18.52 5.81 21.12
CA LEU A 9 17.85 5.10 22.21
C LEU A 9 18.45 3.70 22.46
N ASN A 10 19.43 3.26 21.68
CA ASN A 10 20.09 1.97 21.88
C ASN A 10 20.97 2.00 23.16
N PRO A 11 20.92 0.98 24.02
CA PRO A 11 20.27 -0.33 23.86
C PRO A 11 18.84 -0.42 24.43
N ALA A 12 18.28 0.61 25.07
CA ALA A 12 16.96 0.56 25.73
C ALA A 12 15.80 0.19 24.78
N THR A 13 15.98 0.38 23.47
CA THR A 13 15.06 -0.07 22.42
C THR A 13 14.81 -1.58 22.44
N THR A 14 15.77 -2.42 22.84
CA THR A 14 15.62 -3.88 22.70
C THR A 14 14.46 -4.43 23.53
N GLU A 15 14.22 -3.89 24.72
CA GLU A 15 13.13 -4.32 25.61
C GLU A 15 11.83 -3.53 25.37
N LEU A 16 11.93 -2.23 25.07
CA LEU A 16 10.74 -1.38 24.91
C LEU A 16 10.01 -1.59 23.58
N CYS A 17 10.65 -2.19 22.57
CA CYS A 17 10.06 -2.39 21.24
C CYS A 17 8.97 -3.48 21.18
N TYR A 18 9.02 -4.51 22.05
CA TYR A 18 8.09 -5.65 21.99
C TYR A 18 6.60 -5.28 21.94
N PRO A 19 6.05 -4.46 22.87
CA PRO A 19 4.63 -4.10 22.84
C PRO A 19 4.23 -3.36 21.56
N PHE A 20 5.11 -2.52 21.02
CA PHE A 20 4.83 -1.78 19.79
C PHE A 20 4.90 -2.67 18.54
N ILE A 21 5.80 -3.65 18.50
CA ILE A 21 5.85 -4.65 17.41
C ILE A 21 4.59 -5.51 17.42
N ILE A 22 4.14 -5.96 18.60
CA ILE A 22 2.90 -6.74 18.73
C ILE A 22 1.70 -5.89 18.29
N LEU A 23 1.60 -4.64 18.76
CA LEU A 23 0.53 -3.74 18.36
C LEU A 23 0.53 -3.46 16.85
N ALA A 24 1.72 -3.27 16.25
CA ALA A 24 1.85 -3.04 14.83
C ALA A 24 1.43 -4.27 14.01
N THR A 25 1.94 -5.45 14.36
CA THR A 25 1.62 -6.70 13.63
C THR A 25 0.17 -7.13 13.78
N TRP A 26 -0.42 -6.99 14.97
CA TRP A 26 -1.85 -7.17 15.17
C TRP A 26 -2.69 -6.11 14.46
N GLY A 27 -2.22 -4.86 14.48
CA GLY A 27 -2.84 -3.73 13.80
C GLY A 27 -2.97 -3.95 12.29
N ILE A 28 -1.99 -4.59 11.64
CA ILE A 28 -2.07 -4.96 10.22
C ILE A 28 -3.33 -5.80 9.95
N ILE A 29 -3.56 -6.85 10.75
CA ILE A 29 -4.72 -7.76 10.58
C ILE A 29 -6.02 -7.02 10.87
N MET A 30 -6.07 -6.26 11.97
CA MET A 30 -7.29 -5.57 12.36
C MET A 30 -7.69 -4.49 11.33
N THR A 31 -6.77 -3.66 10.89
CA THR A 31 -7.05 -2.59 9.92
C THR A 31 -7.39 -3.13 8.53
N SER A 32 -6.72 -4.20 8.08
CA SER A 32 -7.07 -4.87 6.83
C SER A 32 -8.44 -5.56 6.89
N SER A 33 -8.83 -6.12 8.04
CA SER A 33 -10.19 -6.65 8.24
C SER A 33 -11.27 -5.55 8.23
N ILE A 34 -10.98 -4.37 8.79
CA ILE A 34 -11.87 -3.20 8.73
C ILE A 34 -12.08 -2.77 7.27
N CYS A 35 -11.04 -2.80 6.43
CA CYS A 35 -11.14 -2.46 5.02
C CYS A 35 -12.18 -3.31 4.26
N LEU A 36 -12.35 -4.59 4.62
CA LEU A 36 -13.33 -5.48 3.98
C LEU A 36 -14.78 -5.09 4.26
N ARG A 37 -15.05 -4.35 5.34
CA ARG A 37 -16.40 -3.93 5.72
C ARG A 37 -16.66 -2.44 5.46
N GLN A 38 -15.68 -1.73 4.91
CA GLN A 38 -15.74 -0.29 4.78
C GLN A 38 -16.59 0.13 3.59
N ALA A 39 -17.69 0.84 3.85
CA ALA A 39 -18.60 1.32 2.81
C ALA A 39 -18.12 2.63 2.13
N ASP A 40 -17.28 3.41 2.82
CA ASP A 40 -16.71 4.67 2.31
C ASP A 40 -15.33 4.41 1.69
N LEU A 41 -15.19 4.82 0.42
CA LEU A 41 -14.00 4.57 -0.39
C LEU A 41 -12.77 5.30 0.13
N LYS A 42 -12.89 6.57 0.58
CA LYS A 42 -11.74 7.34 1.07
C LYS A 42 -11.24 6.79 2.41
N SER A 43 -12.15 6.36 3.29
CA SER A 43 -11.75 5.73 4.54
C SER A 43 -11.22 4.32 4.36
N LEU A 44 -11.69 3.55 3.37
CA LEU A 44 -11.07 2.26 3.03
C LEU A 44 -9.59 2.46 2.65
N ILE A 45 -9.31 3.45 1.78
CA ILE A 45 -7.93 3.78 1.38
C ILE A 45 -7.12 4.22 2.61
N ALA A 46 -7.69 5.05 3.49
CA ALA A 46 -7.03 5.45 4.73
C ALA A 46 -6.69 4.26 5.64
N TYR A 47 -7.63 3.33 5.89
CA TYR A 47 -7.34 2.14 6.71
C TYR A 47 -6.30 1.22 6.05
N SER A 48 -6.31 1.08 4.72
CA SER A 48 -5.25 0.35 4.02
C SER A 48 -3.88 1.03 4.19
N SER A 49 -3.83 2.36 4.29
CA SER A 49 -2.56 3.03 4.60
C SER A 49 -2.04 2.72 6.01
N VAL A 50 -2.94 2.56 6.99
CA VAL A 50 -2.56 2.13 8.34
C VAL A 50 -2.01 0.70 8.33
N SER A 51 -2.57 -0.22 7.54
CA SER A 51 -2.05 -1.60 7.45
C SER A 51 -0.64 -1.65 6.87
N HIS A 52 -0.37 -0.97 5.75
CA HIS A 52 0.98 -0.94 5.17
C HIS A 52 1.98 -0.20 6.07
N MET A 53 1.57 0.89 6.74
CA MET A 53 2.44 1.57 7.71
C MET A 53 2.67 0.77 8.99
N GLY A 54 1.77 -0.16 9.35
CA GLY A 54 1.99 -1.13 10.42
C GLY A 54 3.21 -2.01 10.16
N LEU A 55 3.40 -2.47 8.92
CA LEU A 55 4.62 -3.18 8.50
C LEU A 55 5.87 -2.32 8.67
N VAL A 56 5.79 -1.04 8.26
CA VAL A 56 6.91 -0.08 8.40
C VAL A 56 7.27 0.13 9.88
N ILE A 57 6.28 0.30 10.77
CA ILE A 57 6.54 0.46 12.20
C ILE A 57 7.26 -0.78 12.75
N ALA A 58 6.75 -1.99 12.50
CA ALA A 58 7.40 -3.22 12.93
C ALA A 58 8.85 -3.33 12.39
N ALA A 59 9.05 -3.05 11.11
CA ALA A 59 10.36 -3.10 10.46
C ALA A 59 11.37 -2.10 11.05
N THR A 60 10.95 -0.88 11.33
CA THR A 60 11.82 0.17 11.89
C THR A 60 12.20 -0.11 13.35
N LEU A 61 11.38 -0.85 14.10
CA LEU A 61 11.68 -1.26 15.47
C LEU A 61 12.60 -2.50 15.55
N ILE A 62 12.60 -3.36 14.52
CA ILE A 62 13.52 -4.52 14.40
C ILE A 62 14.97 -4.09 14.08
N GLN A 63 15.15 -2.94 13.41
CA GLN A 63 16.47 -2.31 13.16
C GLN A 63 17.54 -3.17 12.43
N THR A 64 17.15 -4.10 11.55
CA THR A 64 18.11 -4.79 10.69
C THR A 64 18.31 -4.03 9.37
N HIS A 65 19.42 -4.27 8.67
CA HIS A 65 19.63 -3.68 7.33
C HIS A 65 18.48 -4.01 6.36
N TRP A 66 18.01 -5.27 6.38
CA TRP A 66 16.88 -5.72 5.56
C TRP A 66 15.56 -5.04 5.96
N SER A 67 15.30 -4.87 7.27
CA SER A 67 14.08 -4.20 7.72
C SER A 67 14.06 -2.70 7.41
N LEU A 68 15.20 -2.00 7.57
CA LEU A 68 15.29 -0.56 7.29
C LEU A 68 15.25 -0.26 5.79
N THR A 69 15.91 -1.07 4.95
CA THR A 69 15.80 -0.96 3.49
C THR A 69 14.37 -1.21 3.03
N GLY A 70 13.72 -2.27 3.52
CA GLY A 70 12.32 -2.57 3.24
C GLY A 70 11.35 -1.50 3.72
N ALA A 71 11.58 -0.93 4.91
CA ALA A 71 10.78 0.18 5.44
C ALA A 71 10.85 1.42 4.54
N MET A 72 12.04 1.80 4.08
CA MET A 72 12.23 2.96 3.21
C MET A 72 11.58 2.75 1.84
N THR A 73 11.79 1.59 1.22
CA THR A 73 11.16 1.28 -0.07
C THR A 73 9.65 1.26 0.04
N LEU A 74 9.09 0.61 1.07
CA LEU A 74 7.65 0.53 1.26
C LEU A 74 7.03 1.91 1.56
N MET A 75 7.67 2.77 2.34
CA MET A 75 7.16 4.13 2.59
C MET A 75 7.03 4.95 1.31
N ILE A 76 8.05 4.91 0.44
CA ILE A 76 8.05 5.65 -0.83
C ILE A 76 7.02 5.07 -1.78
N ALA A 77 7.02 3.75 -1.94
CA ALA A 77 6.11 3.05 -2.84
C ALA A 77 4.65 3.25 -2.39
N HIS A 78 4.37 3.04 -1.10
CA HIS A 78 3.04 3.24 -0.53
C HIS A 78 2.58 4.70 -0.60
N GLY A 79 3.47 5.68 -0.42
CA GLY A 79 3.15 7.10 -0.58
C GLY A 79 2.63 7.42 -1.99
N LEU A 80 3.22 6.81 -3.02
CA LEU A 80 2.78 6.95 -4.40
C LEU A 80 1.50 6.13 -4.70
N THR A 81 1.35 4.91 -4.16
CA THR A 81 0.13 4.12 -4.40
C THR A 81 -1.10 4.70 -3.71
N SER A 82 -0.98 5.11 -2.44
CA SER A 82 -2.08 5.68 -1.67
C SER A 82 -2.55 7.01 -2.26
N SER A 83 -1.63 7.88 -2.70
CA SER A 83 -1.98 9.14 -3.35
C SER A 83 -2.78 8.94 -4.65
N VAL A 84 -2.37 8.00 -5.53
CA VAL A 84 -3.16 7.63 -6.72
C VAL A 84 -4.55 7.15 -6.35
N LEU A 85 -4.66 6.26 -5.36
CA LEU A 85 -5.96 5.74 -4.92
C LEU A 85 -6.86 6.86 -4.39
N PHE A 86 -6.31 7.79 -3.61
CA PHE A 86 -7.07 8.97 -3.15
C PHE A 86 -7.52 9.84 -4.32
N CYS A 87 -6.69 10.02 -5.34
CA CYS A 87 -7.05 10.78 -6.53
C CYS A 87 -8.11 10.07 -7.37
N LEU A 88 -8.05 8.74 -7.50
CA LEU A 88 -9.08 7.93 -8.16
C LEU A 88 -10.41 8.01 -7.40
N ALA A 89 -10.37 7.88 -6.07
CA ALA A 89 -11.54 8.10 -5.23
C ALA A 89 -12.10 9.52 -5.39
N ASN A 90 -11.24 10.51 -5.59
CA ASN A 90 -11.66 11.88 -5.84
C ASN A 90 -12.35 12.05 -7.20
N SER A 91 -11.86 11.41 -8.28
CA SER A 91 -12.54 11.46 -9.58
C SER A 91 -13.95 10.83 -9.54
N ASN A 92 -14.16 9.81 -8.71
CA ASN A 92 -15.49 9.27 -8.47
C ASN A 92 -16.34 10.26 -7.67
N TYR A 93 -15.77 10.85 -6.62
CA TYR A 93 -16.44 11.83 -5.77
C TYR A 93 -16.88 13.10 -6.53
N GLU A 94 -16.05 13.61 -7.44
CA GLU A 94 -16.41 14.77 -8.30
C GLU A 94 -17.62 14.48 -9.20
N ARG A 95 -17.91 13.21 -9.51
CA ARG A 95 -19.06 12.80 -10.33
C ARG A 95 -20.30 12.42 -9.53
N THR A 96 -20.12 11.74 -8.39
CA THR A 96 -21.24 11.20 -7.60
C THR A 96 -21.61 12.09 -6.40
N HIS A 97 -20.74 13.03 -6.03
CA HIS A 97 -20.81 13.84 -4.80
C HIS A 97 -20.97 13.03 -3.51
N SER A 98 -20.66 11.73 -3.56
CA SER A 98 -20.74 10.82 -2.42
C SER A 98 -19.49 9.97 -2.34
N ARG A 99 -19.05 9.69 -1.12
CA ARG A 99 -17.91 8.81 -0.87
C ARG A 99 -18.28 7.33 -0.76
N THR A 100 -19.58 7.01 -0.80
CA THR A 100 -20.06 5.63 -0.68
C THR A 100 -19.69 4.80 -1.91
N MET A 101 -18.91 3.76 -1.71
CA MET A 101 -18.38 2.87 -2.76
C MET A 101 -19.50 2.20 -3.57
N LEU A 102 -20.60 1.84 -2.90
CA LEU A 102 -21.76 1.18 -3.50
C LEU A 102 -22.55 2.07 -4.47
N LEU A 103 -22.33 3.38 -4.48
CA LEU A 103 -22.90 4.26 -5.50
C LEU A 103 -22.01 4.29 -6.76
N ALA A 104 -20.69 4.14 -6.63
CA ALA A 104 -19.77 4.23 -7.74
C ALA A 104 -19.47 2.85 -8.36
N ARG A 105 -20.50 2.04 -8.67
CA ARG A 105 -20.32 0.68 -9.25
C ARG A 105 -20.45 0.67 -10.77
N GLY A 106 -19.86 -0.33 -11.42
CA GLY A 106 -20.01 -0.58 -12.85
C GLY A 106 -19.35 0.45 -13.76
N LEU A 107 -18.43 1.26 -13.23
CA LEU A 107 -17.80 2.36 -13.96
C LEU A 107 -16.99 1.90 -15.18
N GLN A 108 -16.69 0.60 -15.31
CA GLN A 108 -16.02 0.06 -16.49
C GLN A 108 -16.76 0.24 -17.80
N LEU A 109 -18.08 0.21 -17.76
CA LEU A 109 -18.90 0.38 -18.96
C LEU A 109 -18.88 1.83 -19.47
N ILE A 110 -18.63 2.81 -18.59
CA ILE A 110 -18.68 4.24 -18.94
C ILE A 110 -17.29 4.85 -19.10
N LEU A 111 -16.34 4.49 -18.23
CA LEU A 111 -15.01 5.10 -18.15
C LEU A 111 -13.89 4.04 -18.30
N PRO A 112 -13.78 3.35 -19.45
CA PRO A 112 -12.87 2.23 -19.63
C PRO A 112 -11.40 2.61 -19.40
N LEU A 113 -10.94 3.78 -19.86
CA LEU A 113 -9.57 4.24 -19.60
C LEU A 113 -9.34 4.59 -18.12
N MET A 114 -10.37 4.99 -17.38
CA MET A 114 -10.24 5.16 -15.94
C MET A 114 -10.10 3.82 -15.22
N THR A 115 -10.74 2.78 -15.74
CA THR A 115 -10.61 1.44 -15.15
C THR A 115 -9.20 0.89 -15.23
N THR A 116 -8.45 1.21 -16.29
CA THR A 116 -7.07 0.74 -16.41
C THR A 116 -6.21 1.39 -15.33
N TRP A 117 -6.45 2.67 -15.01
CA TRP A 117 -5.81 3.34 -13.87
C TRP A 117 -6.20 2.73 -12.53
N TRP A 118 -7.49 2.43 -12.34
CA TRP A 118 -7.98 1.69 -11.16
C TRP A 118 -7.33 0.32 -11.02
N LEU A 119 -7.18 -0.42 -12.12
CA LEU A 119 -6.55 -1.73 -12.12
C LEU A 119 -5.07 -1.62 -11.73
N LEU A 120 -4.32 -0.74 -12.39
CA LEU A 120 -2.90 -0.53 -12.11
C LEU A 120 -2.67 -0.13 -10.65
N ALA A 121 -3.46 0.83 -10.13
CA ALA A 121 -3.38 1.26 -8.75
C ALA A 121 -3.68 0.13 -7.75
N ASN A 122 -4.69 -0.71 -8.04
CA ASN A 122 -5.00 -1.86 -7.19
C ASN A 122 -3.92 -2.94 -7.24
N LEU A 123 -3.35 -3.23 -8.42
CA LEU A 123 -2.24 -4.17 -8.56
C LEU A 123 -1.00 -3.72 -7.78
N MET A 124 -0.72 -2.41 -7.77
CA MET A 124 0.33 -1.84 -6.93
C MET A 124 0.01 -1.93 -5.44
N ASN A 125 -1.24 -1.68 -5.05
CA ASN A 125 -1.67 -1.73 -3.66
C ASN A 125 -1.65 -3.15 -3.07
N MET A 126 -1.93 -4.18 -3.87
CA MET A 126 -1.84 -5.59 -3.44
C MET A 126 -0.43 -6.17 -3.54
N ALA A 127 0.58 -5.34 -3.86
CA ALA A 127 1.97 -5.76 -4.03
C ALA A 127 2.13 -6.90 -5.05
N LEU A 128 1.47 -6.84 -6.22
CA LEU A 128 1.65 -7.85 -7.27
C LEU A 128 3.08 -7.78 -7.85
N PRO A 129 3.77 -8.90 -8.17
CA PRO A 129 5.00 -8.84 -8.95
C PRO A 129 4.76 -8.22 -10.33
N PRO A 130 5.60 -7.30 -10.84
CA PRO A 130 6.91 -6.84 -10.33
C PRO A 130 6.85 -5.46 -9.62
N THR A 131 5.92 -5.19 -8.69
CA THR A 131 5.80 -3.84 -8.10
C THR A 131 6.82 -3.55 -6.98
N ILE A 132 7.14 -2.28 -6.75
CA ILE A 132 8.05 -1.85 -5.67
C ILE A 132 7.45 -2.14 -4.29
N ASN A 133 6.12 -2.04 -4.15
CA ASN A 133 5.42 -2.41 -2.92
C ASN A 133 5.80 -3.83 -2.50
N LEU A 134 5.84 -4.79 -3.44
CA LEU A 134 6.28 -6.15 -3.18
C LEU A 134 7.72 -6.23 -2.68
N ILE A 135 8.64 -5.49 -3.31
CA ILE A 135 10.04 -5.47 -2.87
C ILE A 135 10.14 -5.01 -1.42
N GLY A 136 9.44 -3.93 -1.05
CA GLY A 136 9.40 -3.45 0.33
C GLY A 136 8.78 -4.44 1.30
N GLU A 137 7.62 -5.00 0.98
CA GLU A 137 6.92 -5.96 1.82
C GLU A 137 7.73 -7.25 2.02
N LEU A 138 8.32 -7.81 0.97
CA LEU A 138 9.15 -9.02 1.08
C LEU A 138 10.40 -8.80 1.96
N LEU A 139 11.06 -7.65 1.82
CA LEU A 139 12.20 -7.29 2.67
C LEU A 139 11.79 -7.21 4.14
N ILE A 140 10.63 -6.61 4.44
CA ILE A 140 10.10 -6.53 5.80
C ILE A 140 9.73 -7.92 6.33
N ILE A 141 9.01 -8.73 5.55
CA ILE A 141 8.57 -10.07 5.94
C ILE A 141 9.78 -10.98 6.22
N SER A 142 10.80 -10.94 5.37
CA SER A 142 12.03 -11.72 5.58
C SER A 142 12.78 -11.29 6.84
N ALA A 143 12.87 -9.98 7.11
CA ALA A 143 13.50 -9.48 8.33
C ALA A 143 12.70 -9.80 9.59
N SER A 144 11.35 -9.74 9.54
CA SER A 144 10.51 -10.12 10.67
C SER A 144 10.56 -11.62 10.93
N PHE A 145 10.61 -12.44 9.87
CA PHE A 145 10.75 -13.89 10.01
C PHE A 145 12.06 -14.26 10.70
N ASN A 146 13.17 -13.63 10.31
CA ASN A 146 14.46 -13.80 10.98
C ASN A 146 14.45 -13.30 12.44
N TRP A 147 13.62 -12.32 12.77
CA TRP A 147 13.45 -11.84 14.16
C TRP A 147 12.63 -12.81 15.02
N SER A 148 11.51 -13.31 14.51
CA SER A 148 10.82 -14.48 15.07
C SER A 148 9.95 -15.18 14.04
N ASN A 149 10.07 -16.51 13.98
CA ASN A 149 9.42 -17.33 12.97
C ASN A 149 7.88 -17.21 12.98
N LEU A 150 7.27 -16.95 14.14
CA LEU A 150 5.80 -16.79 14.27
C LEU A 150 5.25 -15.58 13.50
N THR A 151 6.07 -14.57 13.23
CA THR A 151 5.62 -13.36 12.51
C THR A 151 5.21 -13.66 11.07
N ILE A 152 5.64 -14.78 10.47
CA ILE A 152 5.23 -15.16 9.11
C ILE A 152 3.73 -15.41 9.01
N ILE A 153 3.11 -15.94 10.08
CA ILE A 153 1.67 -16.19 10.12
C ILE A 153 0.92 -14.85 10.13
N LEU A 154 1.38 -13.90 10.96
CA LEU A 154 0.76 -12.57 11.08
C LEU A 154 0.93 -11.75 9.80
N THR A 155 2.15 -11.71 9.26
CA THR A 155 2.45 -10.94 8.05
C THR A 155 1.86 -11.58 6.80
N GLY A 156 1.87 -12.91 6.68
CA GLY A 156 1.24 -13.65 5.59
C GLY A 156 -0.28 -13.56 5.57
N THR A 157 -0.94 -13.57 6.74
CA THR A 157 -2.38 -13.28 6.82
C THR A 157 -2.67 -11.82 6.48
N GLY A 158 -1.81 -10.89 6.91
CA GLY A 158 -1.87 -9.48 6.50
C GLY A 158 -1.82 -9.30 4.98
N THR A 159 -0.85 -9.89 4.30
CA THR A 159 -0.74 -9.78 2.83
C THR A 159 -1.93 -10.41 2.11
N LEU A 160 -2.42 -11.57 2.58
CA LEU A 160 -3.65 -12.17 2.05
C LEU A 160 -4.84 -11.20 2.19
N LEU A 161 -5.02 -10.60 3.36
CA LEU A 161 -6.09 -9.62 3.57
C LEU A 161 -5.91 -8.39 2.67
N THR A 162 -4.68 -7.93 2.43
CA THR A 162 -4.40 -6.83 1.50
C THR A 162 -4.83 -7.12 0.07
N ALA A 163 -4.55 -8.33 -0.42
CA ALA A 163 -5.03 -8.77 -1.73
C ALA A 163 -6.56 -8.84 -1.78
N THR A 164 -7.20 -9.32 -0.71
CA THR A 164 -8.67 -9.44 -0.69
C THR A 164 -9.38 -8.08 -0.69
N TYR A 165 -8.99 -7.12 0.16
CA TYR A 165 -9.69 -5.82 0.20
C TYR A 165 -9.41 -4.96 -1.03
N SER A 166 -8.21 -5.05 -1.62
CA SER A 166 -7.87 -4.30 -2.84
C SER A 166 -8.65 -4.83 -4.04
N LEU A 167 -8.71 -6.15 -4.20
CA LEU A 167 -9.56 -6.75 -5.22
C LEU A 167 -11.04 -6.42 -4.98
N HIS A 168 -11.49 -6.46 -3.72
CA HIS A 168 -12.85 -6.06 -3.36
C HIS A 168 -13.14 -4.61 -3.80
N MET A 169 -12.26 -3.66 -3.46
CA MET A 169 -12.36 -2.26 -3.85
C MET A 169 -12.46 -2.08 -5.38
N PHE A 170 -11.65 -2.82 -6.15
CA PHE A 170 -11.70 -2.79 -7.61
C PHE A 170 -13.02 -3.36 -8.16
N LEU A 171 -13.44 -4.53 -7.69
CA LEU A 171 -14.64 -5.22 -8.17
C LEU A 171 -15.91 -4.44 -7.85
N THR A 172 -16.01 -3.85 -6.67
CA THR A 172 -17.19 -3.06 -6.28
C THR A 172 -17.32 -1.78 -7.07
N THR A 173 -16.20 -1.09 -7.34
CA THR A 173 -16.22 0.21 -8.04
C THR A 173 -16.30 0.06 -9.56
N GLN A 174 -15.48 -0.82 -10.15
CA GLN A 174 -15.36 -0.90 -11.60
C GLN A 174 -16.34 -1.89 -12.22
N ARG A 175 -16.64 -2.99 -11.53
CA ARG A 175 -17.50 -4.07 -12.04
C ARG A 175 -18.89 -3.99 -11.42
N ASN A 176 -19.76 -4.92 -11.82
CA ASN A 176 -21.20 -4.99 -11.54
C ASN A 176 -22.08 -4.07 -12.41
N LYS A 177 -23.39 -4.26 -12.29
CA LYS A 177 -24.40 -3.47 -13.02
C LYS A 177 -24.35 -2.02 -12.56
N LEU A 178 -24.37 -1.11 -13.53
CA LEU A 178 -24.47 0.32 -13.29
C LEU A 178 -25.76 0.64 -12.51
N PRO A 179 -25.70 1.47 -11.47
CA PRO A 179 -26.89 1.97 -10.81
C PRO A 179 -27.69 2.86 -11.77
N THR A 180 -29.01 2.75 -11.71
CA THR A 180 -29.95 3.46 -12.60
C THR A 180 -29.88 4.98 -12.49
N ASN A 181 -29.31 5.51 -11.40
CA ASN A 181 -29.25 6.94 -11.14
C ASN A 181 -27.99 7.62 -11.73
N ILE A 182 -27.09 6.86 -12.37
CA ILE A 182 -25.76 7.34 -12.82
C ILE A 182 -25.64 7.35 -14.36
N ILE A 183 -26.77 7.28 -15.07
CA ILE A 183 -26.80 7.07 -16.53
C ILE A 183 -26.09 8.20 -17.31
N SER A 184 -25.97 9.42 -16.76
CA SER A 184 -25.29 10.55 -17.40
C SER A 184 -24.04 11.01 -16.64
N THR A 185 -23.01 10.16 -16.55
CA THR A 185 -21.70 10.61 -16.04
C THR A 185 -20.87 11.26 -17.14
N SER A 186 -20.16 12.33 -16.79
CA SER A 186 -19.23 12.99 -17.70
C SER A 186 -18.01 12.08 -17.98
N PRO A 187 -17.50 12.10 -19.23
CA PRO A 187 -16.29 11.37 -19.57
C PRO A 187 -15.08 11.85 -18.75
N THR A 188 -14.01 11.06 -18.73
CA THR A 188 -12.77 11.44 -18.05
C THR A 188 -12.11 12.64 -18.69
N GLN A 189 -11.69 13.59 -17.86
CA GLN A 189 -11.02 14.80 -18.32
C GLN A 189 -9.52 14.53 -18.53
N THR A 190 -8.88 15.30 -19.42
CA THR A 190 -7.43 15.22 -19.66
C THR A 190 -6.62 15.48 -18.39
N ARG A 191 -7.08 16.40 -17.53
CA ARG A 191 -6.50 16.69 -16.21
C ARG A 191 -6.43 15.44 -15.32
N GLU A 192 -7.49 14.63 -15.33
CA GLU A 192 -7.55 13.41 -14.51
C GLU A 192 -6.54 12.37 -15.00
N HIS A 193 -6.46 12.17 -16.33
CA HIS A 193 -5.46 11.27 -16.91
C HIS A 193 -4.03 11.75 -16.66
N LEU A 194 -3.77 13.04 -16.86
CA LEU A 194 -2.46 13.61 -16.57
C LEU A 194 -2.06 13.36 -15.11
N LEU A 195 -2.98 13.59 -14.17
CA LEU A 195 -2.73 13.32 -12.76
C LEU A 195 -2.37 11.84 -12.52
N MET A 196 -3.12 10.89 -13.09
CA MET A 196 -2.79 9.45 -12.94
C MET A 196 -1.43 9.11 -13.53
N THR A 197 -1.12 9.65 -14.71
CA THR A 197 0.18 9.43 -15.37
C THR A 197 1.33 9.96 -14.53
N LEU A 198 1.20 11.15 -13.94
CA LEU A 198 2.24 11.78 -13.12
C LEU A 198 2.57 11.01 -11.84
N HIS A 199 1.66 10.19 -11.34
CA HIS A 199 1.97 9.32 -10.21
C HIS A 199 2.52 7.96 -10.65
N ILE A 200 1.99 7.40 -11.74
CA ILE A 200 2.31 6.04 -12.18
C ILE A 200 3.65 5.98 -12.93
N ILE A 201 3.99 7.00 -13.72
CA ILE A 201 5.28 7.06 -14.43
C ILE A 201 6.46 7.02 -13.44
N PRO A 202 6.51 7.83 -12.36
CA PRO A 202 7.57 7.70 -11.36
C PRO A 202 7.66 6.31 -10.74
N MET A 203 6.53 5.65 -10.48
CA MET A 203 6.51 4.29 -9.96
C MET A 203 7.13 3.29 -10.93
N LEU A 204 6.80 3.37 -12.24
CA LEU A 204 7.44 2.51 -13.25
C LEU A 204 8.94 2.82 -13.40
N LEU A 205 9.35 4.09 -13.32
CA LEU A 205 10.76 4.47 -13.40
C LEU A 205 11.56 3.94 -12.20
N LEU A 206 11.00 4.03 -11.00
CA LEU A 206 11.61 3.50 -9.79
C LEU A 206 11.73 1.98 -9.81
N LEU A 207 10.83 1.29 -10.51
CA LEU A 207 10.93 -0.16 -10.71
C LEU A 207 12.18 -0.54 -11.52
N MET A 208 12.56 0.26 -12.50
CA MET A 208 13.76 0.00 -13.31
C MET A 208 15.06 0.13 -12.50
N LYS A 209 15.06 0.92 -11.43
CA LYS A 209 16.22 1.13 -10.56
C LYS A 209 15.81 1.25 -9.08
N PRO A 210 15.41 0.14 -8.41
CA PRO A 210 14.92 0.18 -7.04
C PRO A 210 16.01 0.63 -6.05
N GLY A 211 17.29 0.50 -6.40
CA GLY A 211 18.41 0.95 -5.55
C GLY A 211 18.35 2.44 -5.17
N LEU A 212 17.65 3.28 -5.93
CA LEU A 212 17.49 4.71 -5.61
C LEU A 212 16.67 4.96 -4.32
N ILE A 213 15.79 4.02 -3.95
CA ILE A 213 14.82 4.19 -2.86
C ILE A 213 15.08 3.25 -1.67
N MET A 214 16.11 2.41 -1.75
CA MET A 214 16.49 1.48 -0.68
C MET A 214 17.23 2.16 0.49
N GLY A 215 17.47 3.47 0.41
CA GLY A 215 18.15 4.25 1.44
C GLY A 215 19.64 3.93 1.58
N PRO A 216 20.35 4.58 2.51
CA PRO A 216 21.80 4.38 2.72
C PRO A 216 22.14 3.03 3.36
N PHE A 217 21.13 2.20 3.65
CA PHE A 217 21.25 0.95 4.39
C PHE A 217 21.49 -0.25 3.47
N THR A 218 21.60 -0.03 2.15
CA THR A 218 21.92 -1.07 1.17
C THR A 218 23.29 -1.66 1.47
N CYS A 219 23.32 -2.97 1.71
CA CYS A 219 24.57 -3.68 1.93
C CYS A 219 25.34 -3.77 0.60
N HIS A 220 26.25 -2.82 0.36
CA HIS A 220 27.23 -2.90 -0.73
C HIS A 220 28.31 -3.97 -0.46
N HIS A 221 28.21 -4.76 0.62
CA HIS A 221 29.34 -5.56 1.12
C HIS A 221 29.06 -7.04 1.41
N SER A 222 27.89 -7.60 1.07
CA SER A 222 27.63 -9.04 1.33
C SER A 222 27.67 -9.96 0.10
N LEU A 223 27.89 -9.44 -1.12
CA LEU A 223 27.94 -10.28 -2.33
C LEU A 223 29.34 -10.43 -2.95
N MET A 224 30.38 -9.82 -2.36
CA MET A 224 31.79 -9.92 -2.81
C MET A 224 32.71 -10.60 -1.79
N LYS A 225 32.15 -11.30 -0.80
CA LYS A 225 32.90 -12.14 0.14
C LYS A 225 32.34 -13.55 0.15
N HIS A 226 32.52 -14.26 -0.96
CA HIS A 226 32.74 -15.71 -1.01
C HIS A 226 33.45 -16.03 -2.32
#